data_AF-E1RJG1-F1
#
_entry.id   AF-E1RJG1-F1
#
_cell.length_a   1.000
_cell.length_b   1.000
_cell.length_c   1.000
_cell.angle_alpha   90.00
_cell.angle_beta   90.00
_cell.angle_gamma   90.00
#
_symmetry.space_group_name_H-M   'P 1'
#
loop_
_entity.id
_entity.type
_entity.pdbx_description
1 polymer ?
#
loop_
_entity_poly.entity_id
_entity_poly.type
_entity_poly.pdbx_seq_one_letter_code
_entity_poly.pdbx_strand_id
1 'polypeptide(L)' 'MKEINKQTLDHIYDPIAKLVWEKWIAEGKAKLIDNTPGGETCQAQNR' A
#
# COMPACT_ATOMS: atom_id res chain seq x y z
N MET A 1 9.60 -9.45 2.88
CA MET A 1 8.88 -8.15 2.92
C MET A 1 7.51 -8.41 2.31
N LYS A 2 6.42 -8.00 2.96
CA LYS A 2 5.07 -8.26 2.45
C LYS A 2 4.59 -7.11 1.58
N GLU A 3 3.91 -7.40 0.48
CA GLU A 3 3.34 -6.38 -0.39
C GLU A 3 1.82 -6.52 -0.37
N ILE A 4 1.12 -5.38 -0.24
CA ILE A 4 -0.35 -5.35 -0.30
C ILE A 4 -0.78 -4.26 -1.27
N ASN A 5 -1.73 -4.59 -2.14
CA ASN A 5 -2.32 -3.63 -3.03
C ASN A 5 -3.25 -2.69 -2.26
N LYS A 6 -3.22 -1.40 -2.56
CA LYS A 6 -4.14 -0.41 -1.97
C LYS A 6 -5.60 -0.82 -2.12
N GLN A 7 -5.99 -1.37 -3.27
CA GLN A 7 -7.36 -1.88 -3.47
C GLN A 7 -7.70 -3.05 -2.55
N THR A 8 -6.71 -3.93 -2.29
CA THR A 8 -6.88 -5.04 -1.34
C THR A 8 -6.99 -4.51 0.08
N LEU A 9 -6.12 -3.59 0.50
CA LEU A 9 -6.16 -2.99 1.83
C LEU A 9 -7.48 -2.26 2.11
N ASP A 10 -8.04 -1.59 1.09
CA ASP A 10 -9.32 -0.88 1.19
C ASP A 10 -10.53 -1.84 1.24
N HIS A 11 -10.45 -2.97 0.53
CA HIS A 11 -11.49 -4.02 0.56
C HIS A 11 -11.40 -4.97 1.76
N ILE A 12 -10.45 -4.78 2.68
CA ILE A 12 -10.42 -5.58 3.91
C ILE A 12 -11.59 -5.14 4.79
N TYR A 13 -12.61 -5.99 4.87
CA TYR A 13 -13.76 -5.82 5.77
C TYR A 13 -13.43 -6.09 7.24
N ASP A 14 -12.31 -6.77 7.52
CA ASP A 14 -11.86 -7.05 8.89
C ASP A 14 -11.01 -5.88 9.43
N PRO A 15 -11.53 -5.12 10.41
CA PRO A 15 -10.84 -3.90 10.89
C PRO A 15 -9.50 -4.21 11.54
N ILE A 16 -9.32 -5.41 12.12
CA ILE A 16 -8.05 -5.81 12.74
C ILE A 16 -7.02 -6.09 11.66
N ALA A 17 -7.40 -6.83 10.61
CA ALA A 17 -6.51 -7.10 9.49
C ALA A 17 -6.03 -5.80 8.80
N LYS A 18 -6.91 -4.80 8.63
CA LYS A 18 -6.53 -3.48 8.11
C LYS A 18 -5.48 -2.81 9.00
N LEU A 19 -5.71 -2.75 10.31
CA LEU A 19 -4.78 -2.16 11.28
C LEU A 19 -3.41 -2.86 11.31
N VAL A 20 -3.39 -4.19 11.19
CA VAL A 20 -2.13 -4.95 11.15
C VAL A 20 -1.32 -4.58 9.92
N TRP A 21 -1.97 -4.47 8.75
CA TRP A 21 -1.29 -4.02 7.54
C TRP A 21 -0.79 -2.59 7.66
N GLU A 22 -1.59 -1.66 8.18
CA GLU A 22 -1.17 -0.27 8.41
C GLU A 22 0.03 -0.19 9.36
N LYS A 23 0.04 -0.98 10.45
CA LYS A 23 1.20 -1.08 11.35
C LYS A 23 2.43 -1.62 10.65
N TRP A 24 2.29 -2.69 9.88
CA TRP A 24 3.44 -3.25 9.16
C TRP A 24 3.99 -2.31 8.10
N ILE A 25 3.14 -1.50 7.46
CA ILE A 25 3.58 -0.46 6.52
C ILE A 25 4.35 0.63 7.27
N ALA A 26 3.83 1.10 8.41
CA ALA A 26 4.49 2.09 9.24
C ALA A 26 5.84 1.60 9.82
N GLU A 27 5.94 0.31 10.15
CA GLU A 27 7.18 -0.33 10.61
C GLU A 27 8.15 -0.70 9.47
N GLY A 28 7.78 -0.50 8.20
CA GLY A 28 8.59 -0.91 7.04
C GLY A 28 8.67 -2.44 6.82
N LYS A 29 7.83 -3.21 7.51
CA LYS A 29 7.70 -4.67 7.35
C LYS A 29 6.84 -5.05 6.14
N ALA A 30 5.94 -4.15 5.74
CA ALA A 30 5.11 -4.25 4.55
C ALA A 30 5.25 -3.02 3.65
N LYS A 31 4.97 -3.19 2.36
CA LYS A 31 4.95 -2.12 1.37
C LYS A 31 3.57 -2.06 0.73
N LEU A 32 2.98 -0.87 0.75
CA LEU A 32 1.75 -0.59 0.02
C LEU A 32 2.12 -0.43 -1.46
N ILE A 33 1.57 -1.28 -2.32
CA ILE A 33 1.71 -1.17 -3.78
C ILE A 33 0.42 -0.57 -4.34
N ASP A 34 0.56 0.42 -5.20
CA ASP A 34 -0.58 0.99 -5.94
C ASP A 34 -0.54 0.41 -7.35
N ASN A 35 -1.37 -0.60 -7.64
CA ASN A 35 -1.52 -1.14 -9.00
C ASN A 35 -2.72 -0.48 -9.71
N THR A 36 -2.89 0.83 -9.54
CA THR A 36 -3.79 1.55 -10.43
C THR A 36 -3.18 1.48 -11.84
N PRO A 37 -3.88 1.00 -12.88
CA PRO A 37 -3.36 0.94 -14.26
C PRO A 37 -3.13 2.32 -14.93
N GLY A 38 -3.04 3.37 -14.13
CA GLY A 38 -2.59 4.73 -14.47
C GLY A 38 -1.81 5.38 -13.33
N GLY A 39 -1.24 4.57 -12.43
CA GLY A 39 -0.34 5.03 -11.38
C GLY A 39 0.95 5.52 -12.01
N GLU A 40 0.90 6.79 -12.43
CA GLU A 40 2.01 7.73 -12.42
C GLU A 40 3.24 7.11 -11.76
N THR A 41 4.13 6.62 -12.61
CA THR A 41 5.53 6.52 -12.26
C THR A 41 5.87 7.83 -11.57
N CYS A 42 6.46 7.77 -10.38
CA CYS A 42 7.05 8.94 -9.76
C CYS A 42 8.11 9.46 -10.74
N GLN A 43 7.71 10.27 -11.72
CA GLN A 43 8.57 11.20 -12.37
C GLN A 43 8.85 12.21 -11.27
N ALA A 44 9.96 11.97 -10.56
CA ALA A 44 10.67 13.04 -9.91
C ALA A 44 10.74 14.18 -10.94
N GLN A 45 9.91 15.20 -10.76
CA GLN A 45 9.97 16.43 -11.55
C GLN A 45 11.30 17.07 -11.19
N ASN A 46 12.33 16.70 -11.92
CA ASN A 46 13.55 17.46 -12.02
C ASN A 46 13.49 18.21 -13.35
N ARG A 47 12.83 19.37 -13.36
CA ARG A 47 13.22 20.48 -14.24
C ARG A 47 12.66 21.81 -13.75
#